data_AF-A0A1W1UNZ0-F1
#
_entry.id   AF-A0A1W1UNZ0-F1
#
_cell.length_a   1.000
_cell.length_b   1.000
_cell.length_c   1.000
_cell.angle_alpha   90.00
_cell.angle_beta   90.00
_cell.angle_gamma   90.00
#
_symmetry.space_group_name_H-M   'P 1'
#
loop_
_entity.id
_entity.type
_entity.pdbx_description
1 polymer ?
#
loop_
_entity_poly.entity_id
_entity_poly.type
_entity_poly.pdbx_seq_one_letter_code
_entity_poly.pdbx_strand_id
1 'polypeptide(L)'
;MKITGNIPKNIGNIYQKQQKAAPTKKTAETDVKKDSLELSNEAKKISELVQKTKDFPEIREEKIKEIKEQIKNNTYQVSPEQLAAKMLSKNRI
;
A
#
# COMPACT_ATOMS: atom_id res chain seq x y z
N MET A 1 13.01 -20.13 3.57
CA MET A 1 11.70 -20.60 3.04
C MET A 1 10.91 -19.40 2.57
N LYS A 2 10.27 -19.44 1.39
CA LYS A 2 9.35 -18.39 0.93
C LYS A 2 7.98 -18.69 1.54
N ILE A 3 7.51 -17.84 2.45
CA ILE A 3 6.18 -18.00 3.07
C ILE A 3 5.15 -17.37 2.12
N THR A 4 4.61 -18.18 1.22
CA THR A 4 3.45 -17.82 0.38
C THR A 4 2.17 -18.17 1.14
N GLY A 5 1.91 -17.45 2.23
CA GLY A 5 0.75 -17.68 3.09
C GLY A 5 0.33 -16.40 3.78
N ASN A 6 -0.93 -16.02 3.56
CA ASN A 6 -1.69 -14.91 4.14
C ASN A 6 -0.90 -13.96 5.07
N ILE A 7 -0.36 -12.89 4.49
CA ILE A 7 0.45 -11.85 5.14
C ILE A 7 -0.47 -11.02 6.07
N PRO A 8 -0.33 -11.08 7.41
CA PRO A 8 -1.13 -10.22 8.29
C PRO A 8 -0.92 -8.74 7.95
N LYS A 9 -2.00 -7.95 7.93
CA LYS A 9 -1.99 -6.50 7.55
C LYS A 9 -1.00 -5.64 8.35
N ASN A 10 -0.46 -6.15 9.46
CA ASN A 10 0.34 -5.42 10.43
C ASN A 10 1.83 -5.82 10.46
N ILE A 11 2.33 -6.62 9.50
CA ILE A 11 3.71 -7.13 9.53
C ILE A 11 4.76 -6.03 9.69
N GLY A 12 4.63 -4.91 8.98
CA GLY A 12 5.57 -3.79 9.10
C GLY A 12 5.76 -3.30 10.55
N ASN A 13 4.68 -3.23 11.31
CA ASN A 13 4.69 -2.78 12.71
C ASN A 13 5.31 -3.83 13.65
N ILE A 14 5.11 -5.11 13.36
CA ILE A 14 5.62 -6.22 14.18
C ILE A 14 7.14 -6.33 14.03
N TYR A 15 7.65 -6.22 12.80
CA TYR A 15 9.10 -6.17 12.52
C TYR A 15 9.77 -4.95 13.14
N GLN A 16 9.14 -3.77 13.00
CA GLN A 16 9.69 -2.54 13.57
C GLN A 16 9.70 -2.57 15.11
N LYS A 17 8.72 -3.25 15.73
CA LYS A 17 8.67 -3.47 17.18
C LYS A 17 9.70 -4.50 17.66
N GLN A 18 9.99 -5.54 16.86
CA GLN A 18 11.06 -6.51 17.14
C GLN A 18 12.45 -5.87 17.08
N GLN A 19 12.72 -4.96 16.14
CA GLN A 19 14.00 -4.23 16.11
C GLN A 19 14.21 -3.33 17.33
N LYS A 20 13.14 -2.81 17.93
CA LYS A 20 13.20 -1.96 19.13
C LYS A 20 13.25 -2.72 20.45
N ALA A 21 13.05 -4.04 20.43
CA ALA A 21 13.12 -4.89 21.61
C ALA A 21 14.41 -5.73 21.59
N ALA A 22 15.55 -5.08 21.80
CA ALA A 22 16.78 -5.79 22.16
C ALA A 22 16.72 -6.15 23.66
N PRO A 23 16.71 -7.43 24.05
CA PRO A 23 16.74 -7.81 25.46
C PRO A 23 18.18 -7.81 25.97
N THR A 24 18.33 -7.24 27.16
CA THR A 24 19.51 -7.38 28.01
C THR A 24 19.69 -8.83 28.49
N LYS A 25 20.93 -9.32 28.34
CA LYS A 25 21.63 -10.39 29.09
C LYS A 25 21.23 -11.89 28.93
N LYS A 26 22.12 -12.60 28.21
CA LYS A 26 22.79 -13.91 28.46
C LYS A 26 22.06 -14.99 29.28
N THR A 27 21.80 -16.16 28.67
CA THR A 27 22.38 -17.49 29.01
C THR A 27 21.95 -18.60 28.03
N ALA A 28 22.80 -19.62 27.91
CA ALA A 28 22.59 -20.97 27.36
C ALA A 28 22.52 -21.12 25.82
N GLU A 29 23.60 -21.73 25.31
CA GLU A 29 23.70 -22.39 24.02
C GLU A 29 22.59 -23.44 23.89
N THR A 30 21.56 -23.10 23.11
CA THR A 30 20.76 -24.08 22.39
C THR A 30 20.75 -23.59 20.96
N ASP A 31 21.23 -24.43 20.05
CA ASP A 31 21.19 -24.22 18.61
C ASP A 31 19.73 -24.37 18.14
N VAL A 32 18.86 -23.50 18.67
CA VAL A 32 17.52 -23.28 18.17
C VAL A 32 17.75 -22.55 16.87
N LYS A 33 17.63 -23.27 15.74
CA LYS A 33 17.51 -22.66 14.42
C LYS A 33 16.49 -21.53 14.55
N LYS A 34 16.98 -20.30 14.67
CA LYS A 34 16.13 -19.12 14.77
C LYS A 34 15.50 -18.99 13.40
N ASP A 35 14.20 -19.24 13.33
CA ASP A 35 13.42 -18.92 12.15
C ASP A 35 13.59 -17.42 11.87
N SER A 36 14.38 -17.11 10.83
CA SER A 36 14.55 -15.75 10.34
C SER A 36 13.36 -15.44 9.45
N LEU A 37 12.53 -14.51 9.91
CA LEU A 37 11.45 -13.95 9.11
C LEU A 37 12.08 -12.86 8.23
N GLU A 38 12.10 -13.05 6.91
CA GLU A 38 12.55 -12.04 5.96
C GLU A 38 11.40 -11.62 5.06
N LEU A 39 11.07 -10.32 5.08
CA LEU A 39 10.08 -9.74 4.20
C LEU A 39 10.66 -9.65 2.78
N SER A 40 9.91 -10.13 1.78
CA SER A 40 10.33 -10.02 0.38
C SER A 40 10.58 -8.57 -0.03
N ASN A 41 11.50 -8.36 -0.96
CA ASN A 41 11.79 -7.03 -1.50
C ASN A 41 10.55 -6.35 -2.10
N GLU A 42 9.64 -7.14 -2.69
CA GLU A 42 8.38 -6.66 -3.24
C GLU A 42 7.42 -6.18 -2.14
N ALA A 43 7.29 -6.91 -1.03
CA ALA A 43 6.44 -6.50 0.08
C ALA A 43 6.96 -5.23 0.79
N LYS A 44 8.29 -5.07 0.87
CA LYS A 44 8.91 -3.80 1.34
C LYS A 44 8.51 -2.63 0.43
N LYS A 45 8.64 -2.82 -0.89
CA LYS A 45 8.27 -1.80 -1.88
C LYS A 45 6.78 -1.42 -1.81
N ILE A 46 5.88 -2.39 -1.65
CA ILE A 46 4.45 -2.13 -1.47
C ILE A 46 4.20 -1.32 -0.19
N SER A 47 4.84 -1.67 0.93
CA SER A 47 4.69 -0.93 2.20
C SER A 47 5.13 0.52 2.07
N GLU A 48 6.25 0.78 1.40
CA GLU A 48 6.73 2.14 1.13
C GLU A 48 5.75 2.93 0.26
N LEU A 49 5.20 2.30 -0.79
CA LEU A 49 4.20 2.94 -1.65
C LEU A 49 2.91 3.27 -0.88
N VAL A 50 2.43 2.36 -0.03
CA VAL A 50 1.26 2.58 0.82
C VAL A 50 1.49 3.70 1.82
N GLN A 51 2.70 3.81 2.41
CA GLN A 51 3.02 4.93 3.28
C GLN A 51 2.97 6.26 2.53
N LYS A 52 3.56 6.32 1.33
CA LYS A 52 3.51 7.52 0.48
C LYS A 52 2.09 7.93 0.09
N THR A 53 1.15 6.97 -0.04
CA THR A 53 -0.25 7.32 -0.32
C THR A 53 -0.94 8.08 0.82
N LYS A 54 -0.45 7.96 2.07
CA LYS A 54 -1.00 8.70 3.22
C LYS A 54 -0.66 10.18 3.21
N ASP A 55 0.41 10.56 2.51
CA ASP A 55 0.85 11.95 2.40
C ASP A 55 0.01 12.74 1.38
N PHE A 56 -0.81 12.05 0.57
CA PHE A 56 -1.72 12.70 -0.36
C PHE A 56 -2.99 13.15 0.36
N PRO A 57 -3.53 14.34 0.02
CA PRO A 57 -4.79 14.79 0.59
C PRO A 57 -5.92 13.88 0.13
N GLU A 58 -6.84 13.57 1.04
CA GLU A 58 -8.04 12.79 0.76
C GLU A 58 -8.89 13.45 -0.33
N ILE A 59 -8.91 14.79 -0.35
CA ILE A 59 -9.61 15.60 -1.34
C ILE A 59 -8.60 16.32 -2.23
N ARG A 60 -8.66 16.08 -3.54
CA ARG A 60 -7.83 16.76 -4.55
C ARG A 60 -8.52 18.03 -5.04
N GLU A 61 -8.52 19.07 -4.21
CA GLU A 61 -9.20 20.36 -4.48
C GLU A 61 -8.81 20.97 -5.84
N GLU A 62 -7.53 20.93 -6.20
CA GLU A 62 -7.03 21.42 -7.48
C GLU A 62 -7.70 20.70 -8.67
N LYS A 63 -7.82 19.38 -8.60
CA LYS A 63 -8.45 18.59 -9.66
C LYS A 63 -9.95 18.88 -9.78
N ILE A 64 -10.60 19.11 -8.65
CA ILE A 64 -12.03 19.49 -8.62
C ILE A 64 -12.21 20.85 -9.30
N LYS A 65 -11.36 21.83 -8.97
CA LYS A 65 -11.42 23.17 -9.56
C LYS A 65 -11.20 23.12 -11.08
N GLU A 66 -10.18 22.39 -11.55
CA GLU A 66 -9.88 22.21 -12.97
C GLU A 66 -11.09 21.63 -13.73
N ILE A 67 -11.70 20.55 -13.22
CA ILE A 67 -12.87 19.93 -13.85
C ILE A 67 -14.08 20.88 -13.84
N LYS A 68 -14.32 21.59 -12.73
CA LYS A 68 -15.40 22.59 -12.63
C LYS A 68 -15.25 23.68 -13.68
N GLU A 69 -14.04 24.17 -13.90
CA GLU A 69 -13.74 25.16 -14.93
C GLU A 69 -13.95 24.61 -16.35
N GLN A 70 -13.48 23.38 -16.63
CA GLN A 70 -13.70 22.73 -17.91
C GLN A 70 -15.20 22.55 -18.22
N ILE A 71 -16.00 22.16 -17.21
CA ILE A 71 -17.45 22.04 -17.33
C ILE A 71 -18.08 23.41 -17.61
N LYS A 72 -17.73 24.44 -16.83
CA LYS A 72 -18.24 25.81 -17.01
C LYS A 72 -17.94 26.35 -18.42
N ASN A 73 -16.77 26.02 -18.95
CA ASN A 73 -16.32 26.46 -20.26
C ASN A 73 -16.79 25.54 -21.41
N ASN A 74 -17.62 24.51 -21.14
CA ASN A 74 -18.06 23.49 -22.12
C ASN A 74 -16.90 22.78 -22.85
N THR A 75 -15.74 22.69 -22.20
CA THR A 75 -14.53 22.03 -22.75
C THR A 75 -14.28 20.66 -22.12
N TYR A 76 -15.08 20.28 -21.13
CA TYR A 76 -15.02 18.94 -20.55
C TYR A 76 -15.53 17.90 -21.56
N GLN A 77 -14.61 17.13 -22.13
CA GLN A 77 -14.92 16.06 -23.08
C GLN A 77 -14.47 14.71 -22.52
N VAL A 78 -15.37 13.73 -22.54
CA VAL A 78 -15.08 12.35 -22.19
C VAL A 78 -15.16 11.52 -23.46
N SER A 79 -14.12 10.73 -23.74
CA SER A 79 -14.16 9.84 -24.90
C SER A 79 -15.22 8.75 -24.71
N PRO A 80 -15.97 8.37 -25.76
CA PRO A 80 -16.95 7.29 -25.69
C PRO A 80 -16.36 5.97 -25.19
N GLU A 81 -15.11 5.68 -25.55
CA GLU A 81 -14.37 4.49 -25.11
C GLU A 81 -14.12 4.50 -23.60
N GLN A 82 -13.69 5.64 -23.04
CA GLN A 82 -13.51 5.78 -21.60
C GLN A 82 -14.84 5.66 -20.85
N LEU A 83 -15.92 6.21 -21.40
CA LEU A 83 -17.25 6.11 -20.82
C LEU A 83 -17.72 4.65 -20.78
N ALA A 84 -17.65 3.94 -21.91
CA ALA A 84 -18.03 2.53 -22.02
C ALA A 84 -17.16 1.65 -21.10
N ALA A 85 -15.85 1.87 -21.07
CA ALA A 85 -14.93 1.15 -20.19
C ALA A 85 -15.30 1.33 -18.71
N LYS A 86 -15.65 2.55 -18.29
CA LYS A 86 -16.09 2.82 -16.91
C LYS A 86 -17.42 2.16 -16.58
N MET A 87 -18.38 2.17 -17.50
CA MET A 87 -19.67 1.48 -17.34
C MET A 87 -19.48 -0.03 -17.15
N LEU A 88 -18.66 -0.66 -18.00
CA LEU A 88 -18.39 -2.10 -17.94
C LEU A 88 -17.56 -2.49 -16.70
N SER A 89 -16.63 -1.64 -16.27
CA SER A 89 -15.80 -1.91 -15.08
C SER A 89 -16.61 -2.01 -13.79
N LYS A 90 -17.73 -1.27 -13.70
CA LYS A 90 -18.58 -1.23 -12.50
C LYS A 90 -19.41 -2.51 -12.32
N ASN A 91 -19.53 -3.32 -13.37
CA ASN A 91 -20.31 -4.57 -13.38
C ASN A 91 -19.45 -5.84 -13.22
N ARG A 92 -18.13 -5.70 -13.03
CA ARG A 92 -17.26 -6.82 -12.66
C ARG A 92 -17.30 -7.01 -11.14
N ILE A 93 -18.15 -7.93 -10.70
CA ILE A 93 -18.11 -8.57 -9.37
C ILE A 93 -17.07 -9.68 -9.42
#